data_AF-F0IIX8-F1
#
_entry.id   AF-F0IIX8-F1
#
_cell.length_a   1.000
_cell.length_b   1.000
_cell.length_c   1.000
_cell.angle_alpha   90.00
_cell.angle_beta   90.00
_cell.angle_gamma   90.00
#
_symmetry.space_group_name_H-M   'P 1'
#
loop_
_entity.id
_entity.type
_entity.pdbx_description
1 polymer ?
#
loop_
_entity_poly.entity_id
_entity_poly.type
_entity_poly.pdbx_seq_one_letter_code
_entity_poly.pdbx_strand_id
1 'polypeptide(L)'
;MDFRTTYEKVKWIVWKCKKDYYIHLWEHSDWEQEGMLVLYELLLKEKGIENDEEKLYRYFKTKFRNHIHDKIRKQESQKRKLDRQPYEEVSEIGHRLKSKELFLDELVAFREAIDNYKRTLDDVGLDNYQRLMSNERFKGRRAMLKDLKNHLKDFQDNTIL
;
A
#
# COMPACT_ATOMS: atom_id res chain seq x y z
N MET A 1 -2.27 -31.59 15.55
CA MET A 1 -1.23 -30.68 15.02
C MET A 1 -0.84 -29.69 16.11
N ASP A 2 0.40 -29.22 16.10
CA ASP A 2 0.85 -28.14 16.99
C ASP A 2 0.34 -26.79 16.47
N PHE A 3 -0.33 -26.01 17.32
CA PHE A 3 -0.90 -24.71 16.96
C PHE A 3 0.15 -23.76 16.36
N ARG A 4 1.37 -23.79 16.90
CA ARG A 4 2.46 -22.93 16.43
C ARG A 4 2.83 -23.25 14.99
N THR A 5 2.90 -24.53 14.62
CA THR A 5 3.17 -24.94 13.23
C THR A 5 2.08 -24.48 12.26
N THR A 6 0.81 -24.49 12.68
CA THR A 6 -0.29 -23.97 11.86
C THR A 6 -0.22 -22.45 11.72
N TYR A 7 0.17 -21.75 12.78
CA TYR A 7 0.35 -20.30 12.73
C TYR A 7 1.49 -19.89 11.79
N GLU A 8 2.61 -20.61 11.80
CA GLU A 8 3.73 -20.36 10.91
C GLU A 8 3.35 -20.38 9.41
N LYS A 9 2.34 -21.18 9.05
CA LYS A 9 1.80 -21.19 7.68
C LYS A 9 1.09 -19.87 7.33
N VAL A 10 0.33 -19.32 8.26
CA VAL A 10 -0.55 -18.16 8.01
C VAL A 10 0.05 -16.81 8.42
N LYS A 11 1.16 -16.78 9.18
CA LYS A 11 1.77 -15.54 9.71
C LYS A 11 2.08 -14.49 8.63
N TRP A 12 2.43 -14.91 7.43
CA TRP A 12 2.71 -14.00 6.32
C TRP A 12 1.49 -13.16 5.91
N ILE A 13 0.28 -13.68 6.14
CA ILE A 13 -0.97 -12.94 5.95
C ILE A 13 -1.08 -11.82 6.99
N VAL A 14 -0.70 -12.10 8.24
CA VAL A 14 -0.66 -11.12 9.33
C VAL A 14 0.33 -10.00 9.00
N TRP A 15 1.55 -10.37 8.58
CA TRP A 15 2.60 -9.41 8.26
C TRP A 15 2.26 -8.54 7.05
N LYS A 16 1.62 -9.14 6.04
CA LYS A 16 1.09 -8.39 4.90
C LYS A 16 0.03 -7.39 5.34
N CYS A 17 -0.91 -7.79 6.19
CA CYS A 17 -1.91 -6.88 6.76
C CYS A 17 -1.28 -5.76 7.61
N LYS A 18 -0.24 -6.06 8.39
CA LYS A 18 0.53 -5.06 9.15
C LYS A 18 1.17 -4.01 8.25
N LYS A 19 1.63 -4.40 7.06
CA LYS A 19 2.18 -3.46 6.07
C LYS A 19 1.08 -2.63 5.39
N ASP A 20 -0.10 -3.22 5.20
CA ASP A 20 -1.23 -2.57 4.51
C ASP A 20 -2.02 -1.61 5.43
N TYR A 21 -1.94 -1.78 6.75
CA TYR A 21 -2.78 -1.07 7.72
C TYR A 21 -1.98 -0.57 8.92
N TYR A 22 -2.28 0.67 9.36
CA TYR A 22 -1.77 1.23 10.60
C TYR A 22 -2.84 1.14 11.69
N ILE A 23 -2.49 0.54 12.83
CA ILE A 23 -3.26 0.61 14.08
C ILE A 23 -2.36 1.27 15.10
N HIS A 24 -2.85 2.33 15.73
CA HIS A 24 -2.05 3.13 16.65
C HIS A 24 -1.68 2.30 17.90
N LEU A 25 -0.44 2.46 18.39
CA LEU A 25 0.19 1.70 19.49
C LEU A 25 0.40 0.19 19.27
N TRP A 26 0.02 -0.36 18.11
CA TRP A 26 0.31 -1.77 17.83
C TRP A 26 1.76 -1.96 17.42
N GLU A 27 2.49 -2.71 18.23
CA GLU A 27 3.80 -3.24 17.91
C GLU A 27 3.70 -4.53 17.09
N HIS A 28 4.85 -5.03 16.63
CA HIS A 28 4.87 -6.29 15.89
C HIS A 28 4.24 -7.44 16.69
N SER A 29 4.50 -7.50 17.99
CA SER A 29 3.94 -8.50 18.90
C SER A 29 2.42 -8.44 18.97
N ASP A 30 1.80 -7.25 18.94
CA ASP A 30 0.35 -7.13 18.99
C ASP A 30 -0.29 -7.71 17.72
N TRP A 31 0.30 -7.43 16.56
CA TRP A 31 -0.11 -8.05 15.30
C TRP A 31 0.00 -9.58 15.35
N GLU A 32 1.10 -10.10 15.89
CA GLU A 32 1.29 -11.55 16.02
C GLU A 32 0.25 -12.17 16.96
N GLN A 33 0.07 -11.58 18.14
CA GLN A 33 -0.88 -12.04 19.15
C GLN A 33 -2.32 -12.05 18.62
N GLU A 34 -2.75 -10.97 17.97
CA GLU A 34 -4.09 -10.87 17.40
C GLU A 34 -4.26 -11.86 16.24
N GLY A 35 -3.20 -12.11 15.46
CA GLY A 35 -3.18 -13.17 14.46
C GLY A 35 -3.37 -14.56 15.06
N MET A 36 -2.69 -14.86 16.17
CA MET A 36 -2.83 -16.12 16.89
C MET A 36 -4.24 -16.27 17.48
N LEU A 37 -4.81 -15.23 18.08
CA LEU A 37 -6.17 -15.26 18.62
C LEU A 37 -7.21 -15.56 17.53
N VAL A 38 -7.13 -14.88 16.39
CA VAL A 38 -8.04 -15.12 15.26
C VAL A 38 -7.89 -16.55 14.72
N LEU A 39 -6.66 -17.07 14.64
CA LEU A 39 -6.42 -18.44 14.22
C LEU A 39 -7.03 -19.43 15.20
N TYR A 40 -6.83 -19.21 16.51
CA TYR A 40 -7.35 -20.06 17.56
C TYR A 40 -8.88 -20.12 17.51
N GLU A 41 -9.55 -18.98 17.39
CA GLU A 41 -11.00 -18.93 17.21
C GLU A 41 -11.48 -19.65 15.95
N LEU A 42 -10.73 -19.55 14.85
CA LEU A 42 -11.05 -20.24 13.60
C LEU A 42 -10.99 -21.76 13.78
N LEU A 43 -9.93 -22.27 14.41
CA LEU A 43 -9.74 -23.71 14.67
C LEU A 43 -10.80 -24.26 15.65
N LEU A 44 -11.27 -23.45 16.59
CA LEU A 44 -12.37 -23.84 17.48
C LEU A 44 -13.70 -23.97 16.74
N LYS A 45 -13.97 -23.04 15.80
CA LYS A 45 -15.23 -22.99 15.04
C LYS A 45 -15.28 -24.05 13.93
N GLU A 46 -14.15 -24.31 13.27
CA GLU A 46 -14.05 -25.23 12.15
C GLU A 46 -12.94 -26.25 12.38
N LYS A 47 -13.30 -27.35 13.06
CA LYS A 47 -12.36 -28.42 13.39
C LYS A 47 -11.87 -29.12 12.12
N GLY A 48 -10.56 -29.33 12.00
CA GLY A 48 -9.94 -30.06 10.90
C GLY A 48 -9.58 -29.20 9.68
N ILE A 49 -9.87 -27.89 9.71
CA ILE A 49 -9.47 -26.94 8.65
C ILE A 49 -7.94 -26.87 8.50
N GLU A 50 -7.19 -27.17 9.57
CA GLU A 50 -5.72 -27.21 9.55
C GLU A 50 -5.14 -28.24 8.59
N ASN A 51 -5.92 -29.24 8.17
CA ASN A 51 -5.50 -30.27 7.22
C ASN A 51 -5.70 -29.84 5.76
N ASP A 52 -6.51 -28.81 5.51
CA ASP A 52 -6.77 -28.25 4.18
C ASP A 52 -6.16 -26.84 4.11
N GLU A 53 -4.93 -26.76 3.61
CA GLU A 53 -4.16 -25.51 3.58
C GLU A 53 -4.85 -24.41 2.77
N GLU A 54 -5.46 -24.75 1.64
CA GLU A 54 -6.12 -23.76 0.78
C GLU A 54 -7.31 -23.13 1.51
N LYS A 55 -8.15 -23.96 2.15
CA LYS A 55 -9.26 -23.47 2.98
C LYS A 55 -8.76 -22.67 4.16
N LEU A 56 -7.73 -23.17 4.87
CA LEU A 56 -7.13 -22.46 6.00
C LEU A 56 -6.68 -21.05 5.60
N TYR A 57 -5.91 -20.91 4.51
CA TYR A 57 -5.44 -19.61 4.05
C TYR A 57 -6.60 -18.68 3.68
N ARG A 58 -7.60 -19.17 2.94
CA ARG A 58 -8.74 -18.35 2.51
C ARG A 58 -9.57 -17.87 3.69
N TYR A 59 -9.87 -18.76 4.63
CA TYR A 59 -10.72 -18.48 5.78
C TYR A 59 -9.99 -17.56 6.75
N PHE A 60 -8.75 -17.90 7.10
CA PHE A 60 -7.93 -17.08 7.98
C PHE A 60 -7.74 -15.68 7.42
N LYS A 61 -7.36 -15.55 6.14
CA LYS A 61 -7.21 -14.24 5.47
C LYS A 61 -8.48 -13.40 5.59
N THR A 62 -9.64 -14.01 5.35
CA THR A 62 -10.93 -13.30 5.40
C THR A 62 -11.25 -12.87 6.83
N LYS A 63 -11.13 -13.78 7.81
CA LYS A 63 -11.40 -13.50 9.23
C LYS A 63 -10.45 -12.47 9.81
N PHE A 64 -9.16 -12.59 9.55
CA PHE A 64 -8.14 -11.67 10.05
C PHE A 64 -8.33 -10.27 9.47
N ARG A 65 -8.57 -10.14 8.17
CA ARG A 65 -8.81 -8.81 7.56
C ARG A 65 -10.06 -8.14 8.13
N ASN A 66 -11.13 -8.89 8.35
CA ASN A 66 -12.35 -8.35 8.98
C ASN A 66 -12.09 -7.90 10.41
N HIS A 67 -11.34 -8.69 11.19
CA HIS A 67 -10.93 -8.33 12.55
C HIS A 67 -10.14 -7.02 12.59
N ILE A 68 -9.17 -6.85 11.69
CA ILE A 68 -8.40 -5.61 11.56
C ILE A 68 -9.30 -4.42 11.17
N HIS A 69 -10.22 -4.61 10.23
CA HIS A 69 -11.18 -3.56 9.89
C HIS A 69 -12.04 -3.16 11.09
N ASP A 70 -12.46 -4.11 11.92
CA ASP A 70 -13.22 -3.82 13.12
C ASP A 70 -12.38 -3.07 14.17
N LYS A 71 -11.08 -3.38 14.30
CA LYS A 71 -10.16 -2.62 15.15
C LYS A 71 -10.01 -1.17 14.66
N ILE A 72 -9.84 -0.97 13.35
CA ILE A 72 -9.75 0.36 12.73
C ILE A 72 -11.06 1.14 12.94
N ARG A 73 -12.23 0.53 12.67
CA ARG A 73 -13.54 1.17 12.91
C ARG A 73 -13.73 1.55 14.39
N LYS A 74 -13.26 0.71 15.31
CA LYS A 74 -13.27 1.00 16.76
C LYS A 74 -12.36 2.17 17.11
N GLN A 75 -11.19 2.29 16.47
CA GLN A 75 -10.26 3.42 16.62
C GLN A 75 -10.86 4.73 16.08
N GLU A 76 -11.48 4.68 14.90
CA GLU A 76 -12.06 5.86 14.24
C GLU A 76 -13.43 6.28 14.81
N SER A 77 -13.99 5.49 15.74
CA SER A 77 -15.32 5.72 16.30
C SER A 77 -15.39 7.06 17.07
N GLN A 78 -16.36 7.87 16.69
CA GLN A 78 -16.60 9.22 17.23
C GLN A 78 -16.83 9.26 18.75
N LYS A 79 -17.31 8.16 19.37
CA LYS A 79 -17.52 8.08 20.83
C LYS A 79 -16.22 8.03 21.65
N ARG A 80 -15.07 7.80 20.99
CA ARG A 80 -13.73 7.83 21.58
C ARG A 80 -12.95 9.10 21.24
N LYS A 81 -13.63 10.16 20.81
CA LYS A 81 -13.01 11.48 20.55
C LYS A 81 -12.26 12.05 21.76
N LEU A 82 -12.64 11.68 22.98
CA LEU A 82 -11.95 12.07 24.22
C LEU A 82 -10.69 11.22 24.50
N ASP A 83 -10.71 9.94 24.10
CA ASP A 83 -9.54 9.02 24.06
C ASP A 83 -8.70 9.21 22.78
N ARG A 84 -9.04 10.20 21.95
CA ARG A 84 -8.26 10.58 20.78
C ARG A 84 -7.03 11.30 21.32
N GLN A 85 -6.04 10.49 21.67
CA GLN A 85 -4.69 10.92 22.04
C GLN A 85 -4.08 11.76 20.90
N PRO A 86 -3.11 12.63 21.23
CA PRO A 86 -2.88 13.88 20.52
C PRO A 86 -2.63 13.63 19.03
N TYR A 87 -3.01 14.63 18.23
CA TYR A 87 -2.72 14.69 16.81
C TYR A 87 -1.28 14.22 16.52
N GLU A 88 -1.11 12.98 16.06
CA GLU A 88 0.12 12.59 15.36
C GLU A 88 0.06 13.33 14.02
N GLU A 89 1.03 14.19 13.75
CA GLU A 89 1.04 14.91 12.48
C GLU A 89 1.09 13.89 11.34
N VAL A 90 0.33 14.13 10.28
CA VAL A 90 0.38 13.29 9.07
C VAL A 90 1.81 13.27 8.47
N SER A 91 2.60 14.31 8.72
CA SER A 91 4.03 14.39 8.40
C SER A 91 4.86 13.32 9.13
N GLU A 92 4.52 12.97 10.37
CA GLU A 92 5.23 11.98 11.18
C GLU A 92 4.90 10.54 10.79
N ILE A 93 3.67 10.25 10.35
CA ILE A 93 3.24 8.89 9.95
C ILE A 93 3.31 8.67 8.43
N GLY A 94 3.48 9.73 7.63
CA GLY A 94 3.45 9.67 6.15
C GLY A 94 4.38 8.62 5.56
N HIS A 95 5.57 8.42 6.14
CA HIS A 95 6.54 7.40 5.74
C HIS A 95 6.07 5.94 5.94
N ARG A 96 4.98 5.70 6.70
CA ARG A 96 4.42 4.37 6.95
C ARG A 96 3.21 4.06 6.08
N LEU A 97 2.62 5.08 5.47
CA LEU A 97 1.47 4.95 4.59
C LEU A 97 1.96 4.85 3.15
N LYS A 98 1.59 3.77 2.47
CA LYS A 98 1.79 3.67 1.01
C LYS A 98 0.83 4.62 0.28
N SER A 99 1.08 5.92 0.33
CA SER A 99 0.39 6.87 -0.55
C SER A 99 0.98 6.76 -1.95
N LYS A 100 0.12 6.51 -2.94
CA LYS A 100 0.44 6.64 -4.38
C LYS A 100 0.56 8.12 -4.82
N GLU A 101 0.52 9.04 -3.88
CA GLU A 101 0.47 10.48 -4.14
C GLU A 101 1.89 11.03 -4.03
N LEU A 102 2.29 11.88 -4.98
CA LEU A 102 3.53 12.63 -4.88
C LEU A 102 3.41 13.67 -3.78
N PHE A 103 4.45 13.84 -2.98
CA PHE A 103 4.57 14.98 -2.07
C PHE A 103 4.65 16.30 -2.87
N LEU A 104 4.39 17.44 -2.22
CA LEU A 104 4.33 18.75 -2.90
C LEU A 104 5.66 19.13 -3.56
N ASP A 105 6.77 18.86 -2.86
CA ASP A 105 8.13 19.05 -3.34
C ASP A 105 8.45 18.11 -4.52
N GLU A 106 8.08 16.83 -4.43
CA GLU A 106 8.19 15.89 -5.55
C GLU A 106 7.36 16.34 -6.75
N LEU A 107 6.15 16.87 -6.52
CA LEU A 107 5.27 17.38 -7.57
C LEU A 107 5.89 18.61 -8.26
N VAL A 108 6.51 19.52 -7.49
CA VAL A 108 7.23 20.67 -8.04
C VAL A 108 8.42 20.20 -8.88
N ALA A 109 9.24 19.28 -8.36
CA ALA A 109 10.37 18.71 -9.09
C ALA A 109 9.91 17.97 -10.36
N PHE A 110 8.78 17.25 -10.30
CA PHE A 110 8.20 16.57 -11.45
C PHE A 110 7.76 17.55 -12.55
N ARG A 111 7.08 18.65 -12.16
CA ARG A 111 6.69 19.70 -13.11
C ARG A 111 7.91 20.34 -13.79
N GLU A 112 8.94 20.63 -13.00
CA GLU A 112 10.19 21.18 -13.53
C GLU A 112 10.88 20.22 -14.50
N ALA A 113 10.94 18.91 -14.18
CA ALA A 113 11.49 17.89 -15.06
C ALA A 113 10.72 17.79 -16.39
N ILE A 114 9.38 17.86 -16.34
CA ILE A 114 8.51 17.89 -17.53
C ILE A 114 8.75 19.15 -18.36
N ASP A 115 8.84 20.32 -17.74
CA ASP A 115 9.05 21.57 -18.47
C ASP A 115 10.44 21.65 -19.09
N ASN A 116 11.46 21.13 -18.41
CA ASN A 116 12.79 20.96 -18.98
C ASN A 116 12.79 20.00 -20.17
N TYR A 117 12.05 18.89 -20.09
CA TYR A 117 11.87 18.00 -21.24
C TYR A 117 11.21 18.72 -22.43
N LYS A 118 10.12 19.46 -22.21
CA LYS A 118 9.46 20.23 -23.29
C LYS A 118 10.40 21.24 -23.95
N ARG A 119 11.30 21.87 -23.20
CA ARG A 119 12.30 22.81 -23.75
C ARG A 119 13.32 22.15 -24.68
N THR A 120 13.53 20.83 -24.57
CA THR A 120 14.42 20.09 -25.49
C THR A 120 13.75 19.72 -26.82
N LEU A 121 12.42 19.86 -26.91
CA LEU A 121 11.64 19.49 -28.09
C LEU A 121 11.57 20.65 -29.08
N ASP A 122 11.59 20.30 -30.37
CA ASP A 122 11.24 21.20 -31.46
C ASP A 122 9.71 21.36 -31.59
N ASP A 123 9.23 22.24 -32.47
CA ASP A 123 7.79 22.49 -32.64
C ASP A 123 7.00 21.22 -33.00
N VAL A 124 7.61 20.33 -33.81
CA VAL A 124 7.03 19.02 -34.17
C VAL A 124 7.03 18.07 -32.96
N GLY A 125 8.08 18.09 -32.15
CA GLY A 125 8.17 17.37 -30.89
C GLY A 125 7.12 17.84 -29.87
N LEU A 126 6.89 19.14 -29.75
CA LEU A 126 5.87 19.69 -28.85
C LEU A 126 4.45 19.28 -29.26
N ASP A 127 4.13 19.31 -30.55
CA ASP A 127 2.86 18.80 -31.08
C ASP A 127 2.69 17.29 -30.79
N ASN A 128 3.75 16.51 -31.02
CA ASN A 128 3.75 15.08 -30.68
C ASN A 128 3.59 14.83 -29.16
N TYR A 129 4.16 15.69 -28.30
CA TYR A 129 3.97 15.62 -26.85
C TYR A 129 2.51 15.90 -26.47
N GLN A 130 1.87 16.90 -27.06
CA GLN A 130 0.45 17.18 -26.83
C GLN A 130 -0.43 16.00 -27.27
N ARG A 131 -0.15 15.43 -28.45
CA ARG A 131 -0.81 14.19 -28.91
C ARG A 131 -0.59 13.02 -27.96
N LEU A 132 0.61 12.90 -27.37
CA LEU A 132 0.92 11.88 -26.37
C LEU A 132 0.06 12.04 -25.11
N MET A 133 -0.10 13.27 -24.61
CA MET A 133 -0.94 13.57 -23.44
C MET A 133 -2.42 13.29 -23.70
N SER A 134 -2.89 13.52 -24.93
CA SER A 134 -4.26 13.18 -25.40
C SER A 134 -4.43 11.70 -25.78
N ASN A 135 -3.40 10.88 -25.57
CA ASN A 135 -3.36 9.45 -25.90
C ASN A 135 -3.49 9.12 -27.40
N GLU A 136 -3.20 10.05 -28.29
CA GLU A 136 -3.30 9.88 -29.74
C GLU A 136 -2.10 9.14 -30.35
N ARG A 137 -2.31 8.50 -31.50
CA ARG A 137 -1.25 7.78 -32.22
C ARG A 137 -0.46 8.72 -33.13
N PHE A 138 0.87 8.62 -33.08
CA PHE A 138 1.78 9.35 -33.96
C PHE A 138 3.07 8.56 -34.21
N LYS A 139 3.77 8.90 -35.29
CA LYS A 139 5.04 8.27 -35.67
C LYS A 139 6.13 8.66 -34.66
N GLY A 140 6.85 7.67 -34.12
CA GLY A 140 7.88 7.92 -33.11
C GLY A 140 7.39 7.89 -31.66
N ARG A 141 6.10 7.62 -31.41
CA ARG A 141 5.53 7.54 -30.04
C ARG A 141 6.30 6.67 -29.07
N ARG A 142 6.74 5.48 -29.49
CA ARG A 142 7.54 4.57 -28.64
C ARG A 142 8.91 5.16 -28.28
N ALA A 143 9.54 5.88 -29.21
CA ALA A 143 10.81 6.54 -28.96
C ALA A 143 10.63 7.69 -27.97
N MET A 144 9.61 8.52 -28.17
CA MET A 144 9.27 9.61 -27.25
C MET A 144 8.93 9.11 -25.84
N LEU A 145 8.16 8.03 -25.71
CA LEU A 145 7.90 7.40 -24.41
C LEU A 145 9.16 6.89 -23.73
N LYS A 146 10.10 6.32 -24.49
CA LYS A 146 11.38 5.85 -23.95
C LYS A 146 12.24 7.02 -23.47
N ASP A 147 12.22 8.12 -24.21
CA ASP A 147 12.99 9.32 -23.91
C ASP A 147 12.43 10.07 -22.69
N LEU A 148 11.11 10.26 -22.66
CA LEU A 148 10.40 10.80 -21.49
C LEU A 148 10.63 9.93 -20.25
N LYS A 149 10.63 8.61 -20.40
CA LYS A 149 10.94 7.67 -19.31
C LYS A 149 12.36 7.89 -18.76
N ASN A 150 13.36 8.09 -19.62
CA ASN A 150 14.73 8.38 -19.20
C ASN A 150 14.84 9.74 -18.49
N HIS A 151 14.12 10.76 -18.98
CA HIS A 151 14.05 12.09 -18.37
C HIS A 151 13.39 12.07 -16.98
N LEU A 152 12.47 11.14 -16.74
CA LEU A 152 11.77 10.97 -15.48
C LEU A 152 12.31 9.78 -14.65
N LYS A 153 13.55 9.34 -14.90
CA LYS A 153 14.15 8.18 -14.21
C LYS A 153 14.11 8.32 -12.69
N ASP A 154 14.32 9.54 -12.18
CA ASP A 154 14.37 9.82 -10.74
C ASP A 154 12.99 9.68 -10.07
N PHE A 155 11.91 9.64 -10.86
CA PHE A 155 10.53 9.42 -10.41
C PHE A 155 10.03 8.00 -10.66
N GLN A 156 10.78 7.14 -11.37
CA GLN A 156 10.42 5.73 -11.54
C GLN A 156 10.59 4.95 -10.24
N ASP A 157 11.52 5.38 -9.41
CA ASP A 157 11.88 4.76 -8.14
C ASP A 157 11.12 5.34 -6.94
N ASN A 158 10.06 6.14 -7.14
CA ASN A 158 9.03 6.39 -6.11
C ASN A 158 8.19 5.15 -5.78
N THR A 159 8.83 3.98 -5.90
CA THR A 159 8.65 2.80 -5.08
C THR A 159 9.64 2.82 -3.89
N ILE A 160 9.94 3.99 -3.31
CA ILE A 160 10.48 4.02 -1.94
C ILE A 160 9.29 3.77 -1.01
N LEU A 161 9.01 2.47 -0.75
CA LEU A 161 8.32 1.78 0.38
C LEU A 161 7.54 0.49 -0.03
#